data_AF-A0AAJ2Q7U0-F1
#
_entry.id   AF-A0AAJ2Q7U0-F1
#
_cell.length_a   1.000
_cell.length_b   1.000
_cell.length_c   1.000
_cell.angle_alpha   90.00
_cell.angle_beta   90.00
_cell.angle_gamma   90.00
#
_symmetry.space_group_name_H-M   'P 1'
#
loop_
_entity.id
_entity.type
_entity.pdbx_description
1 polymer ?
#
loop_
_entity_poly.entity_id
_entity_poly.type
_entity_poly.pdbx_seq_one_letter_code
_entity_poly.pdbx_strand_id
1 'polypeptide(L)' 'MSTLENQGPGAGRLQPPQLRPVVPHECEAGVTPCGKPARLFPAGWRCVDHAPRAGQQEAA' A
#
# COMPACT_ATOMS: atom_id res chain seq x y z
N MET A 1 53.94 21.97 -3.28
CA MET A 1 52.58 22.54 -3.22
C MET A 1 51.63 21.34 -3.27
N SER A 2 51.18 20.86 -2.11
CA SER A 2 50.41 19.61 -1.99
C SER A 2 48.92 19.93 -1.92
N THR A 3 48.17 19.55 -2.94
CA THR A 3 46.70 19.64 -2.94
C THR A 3 46.16 18.50 -2.08
N LEU A 4 45.83 18.78 -0.83
CA LEU A 4 45.06 17.85 0.00
C LEU A 4 43.61 17.89 -0.49
N GLU A 5 43.28 16.89 -1.29
CA GLU A 5 41.98 16.70 -1.91
C GLU A 5 40.93 16.39 -0.84
N ASN A 6 39.91 17.23 -0.85
CA ASN A 6 38.76 17.24 0.04
C ASN A 6 37.91 15.99 -0.23
N GLN A 7 38.21 14.88 0.45
CA GLN A 7 37.38 13.68 0.47
C GLN A 7 36.12 13.97 1.31
N GLY A 8 35.12 14.59 0.68
CA GLY A 8 33.78 14.66 1.23
C GLY A 8 33.20 13.25 1.48
N PRO A 9 32.27 13.08 2.42
CA PRO A 9 31.65 11.79 2.66
C PRO A 9 30.97 11.37 1.36
N GLY A 10 31.41 10.24 0.80
CA GLY A 10 30.78 9.66 -0.38
C GLY A 10 29.29 9.56 -0.09
N ALA A 11 28.50 10.41 -0.75
CA ALA A 11 27.05 10.30 -0.77
C ALA A 11 26.77 8.97 -1.47
N GLY A 12 26.77 7.90 -0.67
CA GLY A 12 26.44 6.56 -1.12
C GLY A 12 25.13 6.67 -1.88
N ARG A 13 25.16 6.28 -3.16
CA ARG A 13 24.02 6.36 -4.05
C ARG A 13 22.79 5.83 -3.31
N LEU A 14 21.82 6.72 -3.04
CA LEU A 14 20.59 6.33 -2.37
C LEU A 14 19.96 5.22 -3.20
N GLN A 15 19.90 4.02 -2.64
CA GLN A 15 19.29 2.88 -3.31
C GLN A 15 17.77 3.14 -3.37
N PRO A 16 17.13 3.01 -4.54
CA PRO A 16 15.68 3.11 -4.63
C PRO A 16 15.02 2.08 -3.70
N PRO A 17 13.90 2.44 -3.02
CA PRO A 17 13.18 1.51 -2.19
C PRO A 17 12.70 0.32 -3.03
N GLN A 18 12.99 -0.90 -2.55
CA GLN A 18 12.47 -2.12 -3.15
C GLN A 18 11.01 -2.27 -2.70
N LEU A 19 10.05 -2.06 -3.62
CA LEU A 19 8.63 -2.26 -3.34
C LEU A 19 8.36 -3.75 -3.19
N ARG A 20 7.70 -4.16 -2.09
CA ARG A 20 7.25 -5.54 -1.92
C ARG A 20 5.97 -5.74 -2.74
N PRO A 21 5.78 -6.90 -3.40
CA PRO A 21 4.51 -7.25 -4.01
C PRO A 21 3.38 -7.14 -2.98
N VAL A 22 2.32 -6.41 -3.34
CA VAL A 22 1.11 -6.37 -2.52
C VAL A 22 0.41 -7.73 -2.68
N VAL A 23 0.39 -8.53 -1.62
CA VAL A 23 -0.44 -9.73 -1.57
C VAL A 23 -1.90 -9.26 -1.45
N PRO A 24 -2.78 -9.55 -2.42
CA PRO A 24 -4.18 -9.17 -2.30
C PRO A 24 -4.79 -9.93 -1.12
N HIS A 25 -5.38 -9.22 -0.17
CA HIS A 25 -6.19 -9.85 0.85
C HIS A 25 -7.44 -10.46 0.21
N GLU A 26 -8.01 -11.48 0.83
CA GLU A 26 -9.27 -12.06 0.39
C GLU A 26 -10.45 -11.31 0.99
N CYS A 27 -11.59 -11.34 0.30
CA CYS A 27 -12.79 -10.67 0.77
C CYS A 27 -13.39 -11.36 2.00
N GLU A 28 -13.57 -10.61 3.08
CA GLU A 28 -14.13 -11.11 4.36
C GLU A 28 -15.61 -10.74 4.52
N ALA A 29 -16.40 -10.68 3.43
CA ALA A 29 -17.79 -10.24 3.46
C ALA A 29 -18.74 -11.20 4.21
N GLY A 30 -18.23 -12.29 4.78
CA GLY A 30 -19.00 -13.24 5.59
C GLY A 30 -19.93 -14.16 4.79
N VAL A 31 -20.18 -13.87 3.51
CA VAL A 31 -20.81 -14.79 2.57
C VAL A 31 -19.78 -15.81 2.07
N THR A 32 -20.13 -17.10 2.20
CA THR A 32 -19.37 -18.31 1.81
C THR A 32 -18.51 -18.13 0.56
N PRO A 33 -17.33 -18.78 0.53
CA PRO A 33 -16.06 -18.13 0.23
C PRO A 33 -16.15 -17.21 -0.99
N CYS A 34 -16.10 -15.90 -0.73
CA CYS A 34 -16.01 -14.93 -1.81
C CYS A 34 -14.69 -15.12 -2.59
N GLY A 35 -13.57 -15.33 -1.91
CA GLY A 35 -12.24 -15.63 -2.49
C GLY A 35 -11.68 -14.58 -3.46
N LYS A 36 -12.45 -13.52 -3.75
CA LYS A 36 -12.05 -12.47 -4.67
C LYS A 36 -11.02 -11.56 -4.01
N PRO A 37 -10.06 -11.02 -4.79
CA PRO A 37 -9.15 -10.00 -4.33
C PRO A 37 -9.92 -8.83 -3.70
N ALA A 38 -9.53 -8.49 -2.47
CA ALA A 38 -10.12 -7.44 -1.69
C ALA A 38 -9.26 -6.18 -1.68
N ARG A 39 -9.94 -5.05 -1.45
CA ARG A 39 -9.33 -3.77 -1.10
C ARG A 39 -9.71 -3.43 0.33
N LEU A 40 -8.87 -2.62 0.98
CA LEU A 40 -9.16 -2.14 2.32
C LEU A 40 -10.25 -1.05 2.24
N PHE A 41 -11.37 -1.29 2.90
CA PHE A 41 -12.45 -0.32 3.11
C PHE A 41 -12.60 -0.05 4.62
N PRO A 42 -13.35 0.99 5.03
CA PRO A 42 -13.62 1.24 6.45
C PRO A 42 -14.28 0.05 7.19
N ALA A 43 -14.99 -0.81 6.45
CA ALA A 43 -15.63 -2.02 6.95
C ALA A 43 -14.75 -3.29 6.90
N GLY A 44 -13.44 -3.16 6.62
CA GLY A 44 -12.50 -4.29 6.46
C GLY A 44 -12.19 -4.64 5.00
N TRP A 45 -11.66 -5.84 4.76
CA TRP A 45 -11.28 -6.28 3.41
C TRP A 45 -12.50 -6.71 2.61
N ARG A 46 -12.86 -5.96 1.56
CA ARG A 46 -14.00 -6.27 0.70
C ARG A 46 -13.58 -6.31 -0.77
N CYS A 47 -14.17 -7.20 -1.55
CA CYS A 47 -14.07 -7.16 -3.01
C CYS A 47 -14.97 -6.05 -3.57
N VAL A 48 -14.87 -5.77 -4.87
CA VAL A 48 -15.68 -4.73 -5.54
C VAL A 48 -17.18 -4.99 -5.40
N ASP A 49 -17.61 -6.26 -5.44
CA ASP A 49 -19.02 -6.63 -5.29
C ASP A 49 -19.55 -6.43 -3.86
N HIS A 50 -18.68 -6.58 -2.86
CA HIS A 50 -19.00 -6.38 -1.44
C HIS A 50 -18.50 -5.04 -0.90
N ALA A 51 -18.11 -4.12 -1.79
CA ALA A 51 -17.68 -2.80 -1.40
C ALA A 51 -18.85 -2.11 -0.67
N PRO A 52 -18.59 -1.43 0.46
CA PRO A 52 -19.61 -0.60 1.08
C PRO A 52 -20.08 0.42 0.03
N ARG A 53 -21.39 0.50 -0.21
CA ARG A 53 -21.97 1.49 -1.13
C ARG A 53 -21.51 2.88 -0.70
N ALA A 54 -20.62 3.49 -1.48
CA ALA A 54 -20.23 4.89 -1.31
C ALA A 54 -21.46 5.74 -1.65
N GLY A 55 -22.25 6.12 -0.64
CA GLY A 55 -23.47 6.89 -0.90
C GLY A 55 -24.38 7.18 0.30
N GLN A 56 -23.96 6.96 1.53
CA GLN A 56 -24.72 7.39 2.72
C GLN A 56 -23.79 8.03 3.77
N GLN A 57 -22.92 8.93 3.31
CA GLN A 57 -22.31 9.95 4.16
C GLN A 57 -23.14 11.23 3.98
N GLU A 58 -24.40 11.21 4.39
CA GLU A 58 -25.10 12.46 4.69
C GLU A 58 -24.52 12.94 6.03
N ALA A 59 -23.76 14.03 5.95
CA ALA A 59 -23.32 14.79 7.10
C ALA A 59 -24.56 15.17 7.92
N ALA A 60 -24.60 14.69 9.17
CA ALA A 60 -25.50 15.17 10.21
C ALA A 60 -25.07 16.56 10.69
#